data_AF-A0A835XFW9-F1
#
_entry.id   AF-A0A835XFW9-F1
#
_cell.length_a   1.000
_cell.length_b   1.000
_cell.length_c   1.000
_cell.angle_alpha   90.00
_cell.angle_beta   90.00
_cell.angle_gamma   90.00
#
_symmetry.space_group_name_H-M   'P 1'
#
loop_
_entity.id
_entity.type
_entity.pdbx_description
1 polymer ?
#
loop_
_entity_poly.entity_id
_entity_poly.type
_entity_poly.pdbx_seq_one_letter_code
_entity_poly.pdbx_strand_id
1 'polypeptide(L)'
;MQHSAYIPHTTVDDILAAYERERVHSGADDGSMGSPHAPIFTLYVLNLEPPANMDYLYTFEEKPELVAAGNWSEFRSCPGAVFASDQRPPGPLAVSSSFAWVDLAAMPNSYGPLRGGAGQVFPHSLPHAASFQPSAVHTAILPELAALAASAAHHLVWPPLQHERMALPRLANGPAGDTLEIQVVHIHDTLGIPPQNIHVDVIQDKLSSLLSSVNLKVHITESYLSFAVCDLCVNAYTNALRVRTQRQEGSTVQATAGQVLDRLLLHQSLQEYAEVILAYAGVHETRRVLPVFVLDLSLREDALLLDGAMQAAAFPDMVVAVASRADRVRLRFSCGHMPRSVYPGDVTREVLGAILTTAFGVAPTAARYHPASGLGWSYLWSLGATPFGPLSSMQAVSGSVAEAVGRNLAVVELDHQAGRIAAVLRALSRLSPKGDWKQAVPRKDVRARMWARINLATLKLELVQAALSQGRNGDALRIARLMGHDAAAIERSALQLESALVAKYECRGGTDWMALVWPPAASMVAVVAALWWRSRGERKRADARYDKIY
;
A
#
# COMPACT_ATOMS: atom_id res chain seq x y z
N MET A 1 -2.37 -21.52 46.37
CA MET A 1 -3.17 -20.58 45.57
C MET A 1 -2.42 -19.26 45.57
N GLN A 2 -1.59 -19.05 44.56
CA GLN A 2 -0.70 -17.90 44.44
C GLN A 2 -1.04 -17.19 43.13
N HIS A 3 -1.54 -15.96 43.26
CA HIS A 3 -1.81 -15.06 42.15
C HIS A 3 -0.49 -14.60 41.54
N SER A 4 -0.25 -14.97 40.28
CA SER A 4 0.82 -14.42 39.44
C SER A 4 0.60 -12.91 39.26
N ALA A 5 1.64 -12.13 39.56
CA ALA A 5 1.56 -10.68 39.75
C ALA A 5 1.52 -9.90 38.42
N TYR A 6 0.34 -9.36 38.12
CA TYR A 6 0.07 -8.29 37.16
C TYR A 6 0.37 -6.94 37.83
N ILE A 7 0.61 -5.86 37.07
CA ILE A 7 0.42 -4.49 37.61
C ILE A 7 -1.02 -4.41 38.11
N PRO A 8 -1.33 -3.79 39.28
CA PRO A 8 -2.71 -3.59 39.68
C PRO A 8 -3.38 -2.70 38.63
N HIS A 9 -4.18 -3.35 37.79
CA HIS A 9 -4.80 -2.80 36.60
C HIS A 9 -5.68 -1.58 36.90
N THR A 10 -6.12 -1.36 38.15
CA THR A 10 -6.99 -0.24 38.53
C THR A 10 -6.45 1.12 38.13
N THR A 11 -5.14 1.38 38.10
CA THR A 11 -4.61 2.70 37.73
C THR A 11 -4.63 2.96 36.21
N VAL A 12 -4.39 1.93 35.39
CA VAL A 12 -4.51 2.02 33.92
C VAL A 12 -5.99 1.97 33.53
N ASP A 13 -6.78 1.12 34.19
CA ASP A 13 -8.24 1.06 34.06
C ASP A 13 -8.90 2.36 34.54
N ASP A 14 -8.36 3.05 35.55
CA ASP A 14 -8.84 4.37 36.00
C ASP A 14 -8.47 5.47 35.01
N ILE A 15 -7.28 5.41 34.38
CA ILE A 15 -6.90 6.32 33.29
C ILE A 15 -7.80 6.08 32.06
N LEU A 16 -8.04 4.82 31.69
CA LEU A 16 -8.91 4.43 30.59
C LEU A 16 -10.37 4.77 30.89
N ALA A 17 -10.87 4.49 32.09
CA ALA A 17 -12.23 4.80 32.53
C ALA A 17 -12.44 6.31 32.79
N ALA A 18 -11.40 7.06 33.18
CA ALA A 18 -11.46 8.52 33.27
C ALA A 18 -11.48 9.16 31.88
N TYR A 19 -10.65 8.67 30.95
CA TYR A 19 -10.66 9.11 29.55
C TYR A 19 -12.01 8.80 28.86
N GLU A 20 -12.56 7.61 29.08
CA GLU A 20 -13.89 7.23 28.62
C GLU A 20 -14.99 8.11 29.25
N ARG A 21 -14.91 8.44 30.54
CA ARG A 21 -15.87 9.32 31.24
C ARG A 21 -15.81 10.78 30.76
N GLU A 22 -14.62 11.35 30.54
CA GLU A 22 -14.44 12.72 30.02
C GLU A 22 -14.93 12.86 28.57
N ARG A 23 -14.76 11.82 27.75
CA ARG A 23 -15.34 11.75 26.39
C ARG A 23 -16.87 11.68 26.38
N VAL A 24 -17.46 10.90 27.28
CA VAL A 24 -18.93 10.76 27.36
C VAL A 24 -19.57 12.06 27.84
N HIS A 25 -18.95 12.78 28.79
CA HIS A 25 -19.47 14.06 29.29
C HIS A 25 -19.31 15.21 28.27
N SER A 26 -18.26 15.21 27.45
CA SER A 26 -18.08 16.20 26.37
C SER A 26 -18.98 15.98 25.15
N GLY A 27 -19.64 14.82 25.05
CA GLY A 27 -20.65 14.53 24.03
C GLY A 27 -22.11 14.73 24.48
N ALA A 28 -22.35 15.11 25.74
CA ALA A 28 -23.69 15.25 26.32
C ALA A 28 -24.25 16.69 26.31
N ASP A 29 -23.40 17.70 26.06
CA ASP A 29 -23.81 19.11 25.93
C ASP A 29 -23.61 19.61 24.50
N ASP A 30 -24.60 19.36 23.65
CA ASP A 30 -25.30 20.35 22.81
C ASP A 30 -26.03 19.64 21.67
N GLY A 31 -27.33 19.91 21.53
CA GLY A 31 -28.15 19.54 20.36
C GLY A 31 -27.78 20.29 19.07
N SER A 32 -26.52 20.72 18.94
CA SER A 32 -25.95 21.19 17.68
C SER A 32 -25.35 20.00 16.93
N MET A 33 -25.39 20.02 15.60
CA MET A 33 -24.63 19.07 14.77
C MET A 33 -23.13 19.24 15.04
N GLY A 34 -22.64 18.67 16.14
CA GLY A 34 -21.24 18.66 16.52
C GLY A 34 -20.45 17.88 15.48
N SER A 35 -19.47 18.56 14.86
CA SER A 35 -18.50 17.94 13.97
C SER A 35 -17.89 16.71 14.67
N PRO A 36 -17.77 15.55 14.00
CA PRO A 36 -17.07 14.41 14.58
C PRO A 36 -15.68 14.87 15.00
N HIS A 37 -15.37 14.73 16.30
CA HIS A 37 -14.07 15.07 16.85
C HIS A 37 -12.98 14.31 16.09
N ALA A 38 -11.88 15.01 15.74
CA ALA A 38 -10.72 14.40 15.12
C ALA A 38 -10.25 13.18 15.93
N PRO A 39 -9.77 12.09 15.31
CA PRO A 39 -9.19 10.98 16.04
C PRO A 39 -7.94 11.52 16.74
N ILE A 40 -8.02 11.60 18.06
CA ILE A 40 -6.89 11.96 18.92
C ILE A 40 -6.14 10.65 19.19
N PHE A 41 -4.93 10.53 18.65
CA PHE A 41 -4.03 9.48 19.09
C PHE A 41 -3.37 9.91 20.39
N THR A 42 -3.58 9.15 21.46
CA THR A 42 -2.93 9.42 22.76
C THR A 42 -1.80 8.43 22.97
N LEU A 43 -0.59 8.95 23.18
CA LEU A 43 0.56 8.16 23.62
C LEU A 43 0.79 8.40 25.11
N TYR A 44 0.71 7.35 25.91
CA TYR A 44 1.14 7.39 27.31
C TYR A 44 2.59 6.88 27.42
N VAL A 45 3.47 7.70 27.98
CA VAL A 45 4.83 7.27 28.33
C VAL A 45 4.83 7.05 29.85
N LEU A 46 4.94 5.79 30.24
CA LEU A 46 4.82 5.34 31.61
C LEU A 46 6.21 4.97 32.15
N ASN A 47 6.39 5.10 33.46
CA ASN A 47 7.58 4.63 34.17
C ASN A 47 7.12 4.03 35.50
N LEU A 48 6.51 2.85 35.40
CA LEU A 48 5.85 2.19 36.54
C LEU A 48 6.90 1.49 37.42
N GLU A 49 6.65 1.37 38.72
CA GLU A 49 7.58 0.65 39.59
C GLU A 49 7.56 -0.84 39.24
N PRO A 50 8.70 -1.46 38.89
CA PRO A 50 8.72 -2.88 38.57
C PRO A 50 8.35 -3.71 39.81
N PRO A 51 7.53 -4.77 39.67
CA PRO A 51 7.16 -5.60 40.79
C PRO A 51 8.41 -6.21 41.45
N ALA A 52 8.44 -6.21 42.78
CA ALA A 52 9.62 -6.51 43.61
C ALA A 52 10.33 -7.85 43.33
N ASN A 53 9.72 -8.78 42.59
CA ASN A 53 10.22 -10.15 42.38
C ASN A 53 10.15 -10.67 40.92
N MET A 54 9.82 -9.85 39.91
CA MET A 54 9.66 -10.34 38.51
C MET A 54 10.07 -9.30 37.46
N ASP A 55 10.65 -9.77 36.35
CA ASP A 55 10.74 -9.01 35.09
C ASP A 55 9.31 -8.73 34.58
N TYR A 56 8.90 -7.46 34.52
CA TYR A 56 7.55 -7.07 34.12
C TYR A 56 7.46 -6.80 32.62
N LEU A 57 6.56 -7.51 31.94
CA LEU A 57 6.34 -7.39 30.49
C LEU A 57 4.85 -7.47 30.14
N TYR A 58 4.43 -6.69 29.14
CA TYR A 58 3.07 -6.77 28.61
C TYR A 58 2.99 -7.98 27.66
N THR A 59 1.98 -8.82 27.86
CA THR A 59 1.71 -9.98 27.02
C THR A 59 0.39 -9.76 26.28
N PHE A 60 0.29 -10.31 25.07
CA PHE A 60 -0.92 -10.18 24.25
C PHE A 60 -1.58 -11.54 24.09
N GLU A 61 -2.79 -11.68 24.63
CA GLU A 61 -3.63 -12.89 24.52
C GLU A 61 -2.96 -14.21 24.95
N GLU A 62 -1.96 -14.15 25.84
CA GLU A 62 -1.29 -15.35 26.35
C GLU A 62 -2.12 -16.03 27.46
N LYS A 63 -2.05 -17.36 27.50
CA LYS A 63 -2.74 -18.12 28.56
C LYS A 63 -2.12 -17.80 29.93
N PRO A 64 -2.92 -17.54 30.98
CA PRO A 64 -2.40 -17.24 32.32
C PRO A 64 -1.43 -18.30 32.85
N GLU A 65 -1.65 -19.58 32.50
CA GLU A 65 -0.80 -20.70 32.88
C GLU A 65 0.60 -20.63 32.25
N LEU A 66 0.70 -20.22 30.98
CA LEU A 66 1.98 -20.05 30.28
C LEU A 66 2.78 -18.89 30.84
N VAL A 67 2.09 -17.81 31.19
CA VAL A 67 2.66 -16.63 31.85
C VAL A 67 3.21 -17.02 33.23
N ALA A 68 2.42 -17.75 34.03
CA ALA A 68 2.83 -18.21 35.36
C ALA A 68 4.01 -19.20 35.31
N ALA A 69 4.12 -20.01 34.25
CA ALA A 69 5.22 -20.95 34.05
C ALA A 69 6.54 -20.29 33.60
N GLY A 70 6.52 -19.04 33.13
CA GLY A 70 7.71 -18.32 32.67
C GLY A 70 8.38 -18.94 31.42
N ASN A 71 7.67 -19.78 30.67
CA ASN A 71 8.21 -20.43 29.49
C ASN A 71 8.05 -19.57 28.23
N TRP A 72 8.90 -18.55 28.09
CA TRP A 72 8.88 -17.55 27.01
C TRP A 72 8.93 -18.15 25.59
N SER A 73 9.41 -19.39 25.44
CA SER A 73 9.48 -20.08 24.15
C SER A 73 8.12 -20.50 23.60
N GLU A 74 7.12 -20.61 24.46
CA GLU A 74 5.76 -21.07 24.12
C GLU A 74 4.80 -19.92 23.83
N PHE A 75 5.20 -18.68 24.14
CA PHE A 75 4.39 -17.49 23.90
C PHE A 75 4.14 -17.37 22.40
N ARG A 76 2.88 -17.18 22.02
CA ARG A 76 2.47 -16.99 20.63
C ARG A 76 2.85 -15.59 20.14
N SER A 77 2.76 -14.57 20.99
CA SER A 77 3.17 -13.20 20.71
C SER A 77 4.33 -12.79 21.62
N CYS A 78 5.25 -11.98 21.08
CA CYS A 78 6.36 -11.45 21.87
C CYS A 78 5.85 -10.51 22.96
N PRO A 79 6.22 -10.73 24.22
CA PRO A 79 5.98 -9.74 25.24
C PRO A 79 6.90 -8.52 25.06
N GLY A 80 6.49 -7.36 25.55
CA GLY A 80 7.31 -6.15 25.47
C GLY A 80 6.77 -4.97 26.27
N ALA A 81 7.44 -3.81 26.17
CA ALA A 81 7.05 -2.55 26.82
C ALA A 81 5.93 -1.77 26.11
N VAL A 82 5.52 -2.19 24.91
CA VAL A 82 4.61 -1.42 24.07
C VAL A 82 3.26 -2.10 24.00
N PHE A 83 2.20 -1.31 24.21
CA PHE A 83 0.83 -1.70 23.92
C PHE A 83 0.22 -0.74 22.93
N ALA A 84 -0.46 -1.28 21.92
CA ALA A 84 -1.29 -0.52 21.01
C ALA A 84 -2.71 -1.09 21.06
N SER A 85 -3.69 -0.20 21.21
CA SER A 85 -5.11 -0.56 21.21
C SER A 85 -5.51 -1.26 19.91
N ASP A 86 -6.37 -2.27 20.05
CA ASP A 86 -7.00 -2.95 18.93
C ASP A 86 -8.08 -2.05 18.32
N GLN A 87 -8.34 -2.22 17.03
CA GLN A 87 -9.50 -1.60 16.41
C GLN A 87 -10.76 -2.31 16.92
N ARG A 88 -11.55 -1.62 17.72
CA ARG A 88 -12.90 -2.07 18.08
C ARG A 88 -13.94 -1.44 17.15
N PRO A 89 -15.00 -2.18 16.80
CA PRO A 89 -16.11 -1.59 16.05
C PRO A 89 -16.71 -0.42 16.86
N PRO A 90 -17.10 0.69 16.21
CA PRO A 90 -17.75 1.77 16.91
C PRO A 90 -19.09 1.26 17.47
N GLY A 91 -19.19 1.18 18.80
CA GLY A 91 -20.49 1.16 19.45
C GLY A 91 -21.25 2.46 19.16
N PRO A 92 -22.56 2.53 19.41
CA PRO A 92 -23.40 3.69 19.07
C PRO A 92 -22.97 5.03 19.72
N LEU A 93 -22.01 5.01 20.64
CA LEU A 93 -21.44 6.18 21.33
C LEU A 93 -19.89 6.21 21.34
N ALA A 94 -19.21 5.23 20.73
CA ALA A 94 -17.76 5.14 20.79
C ALA A 94 -17.14 5.72 19.51
N VAL A 95 -16.46 6.87 19.61
CA VAL A 95 -15.49 7.21 18.56
C VAL A 95 -14.24 6.40 18.81
N SER A 96 -13.66 5.89 17.73
CA SER A 96 -12.37 5.19 17.69
C SER A 96 -11.28 6.05 18.34
N SER A 97 -11.05 5.90 19.64
CA SER A 97 -9.90 6.48 20.31
C SER A 97 -8.78 5.45 20.32
N SER A 98 -7.90 5.58 19.33
CA SER A 98 -6.67 4.78 19.28
C SER A 98 -5.67 5.36 20.28
N PHE A 99 -5.26 4.58 21.26
CA PHE A 99 -4.15 4.92 22.15
C PHE A 99 -3.05 3.87 22.09
N ALA A 100 -1.86 4.27 22.53
CA ALA A 100 -0.79 3.35 22.87
C ALA A 100 -0.14 3.79 24.16
N TRP A 101 0.54 2.86 24.81
CA TRP A 101 1.46 3.19 25.87
C TRP A 101 2.81 2.51 25.67
N VAL A 102 3.84 3.16 26.20
CA VAL A 102 5.20 2.64 26.30
C VAL A 102 5.60 2.74 27.75
N ASP A 103 5.86 1.59 28.37
CA ASP A 103 6.35 1.52 29.75
C ASP A 103 7.87 1.42 29.76
N LEU A 104 8.53 2.47 30.22
CA LEU A 104 9.99 2.57 30.25
C LEU A 104 10.62 1.66 31.31
N ALA A 105 9.85 1.22 32.31
CA ALA A 105 10.34 0.37 33.38
C ALA A 105 10.22 -1.14 33.07
N ALA A 106 9.53 -1.50 32.00
CA ALA A 106 9.40 -2.89 31.56
C ALA A 106 10.74 -3.38 30.97
N MET A 107 11.53 -4.11 31.77
CA MET A 107 12.85 -4.67 31.42
C MET A 107 12.90 -6.20 31.57
N PRO A 108 13.80 -6.92 30.86
CA PRO A 108 14.53 -6.52 29.65
C PRO A 108 13.80 -6.90 28.34
N ASN A 109 13.58 -5.91 27.47
CA ASN A 109 13.02 -6.11 26.13
C ASN A 109 14.14 -6.33 25.09
N SER A 110 14.38 -7.59 24.71
CA SER A 110 15.26 -7.90 23.57
C SER A 110 14.47 -8.70 22.54
N TYR A 111 14.14 -8.10 21.41
CA TYR A 111 13.41 -8.78 20.35
C TYR A 111 13.70 -8.20 18.97
N GLY A 112 13.48 -9.03 17.95
CA GLY A 112 13.80 -8.70 16.56
C GLY A 112 14.66 -9.78 15.91
N PRO A 113 15.41 -9.44 14.84
CA PRO A 113 16.25 -10.39 14.13
C PRO A 113 17.32 -11.02 15.02
N LEU A 114 17.48 -12.35 14.98
CA LEU A 114 18.36 -13.13 15.87
C LEU A 114 19.85 -12.74 15.81
N ARG A 115 20.34 -12.26 14.66
CA ARG A 115 21.78 -12.09 14.39
C ARG A 115 22.30 -10.65 14.47
N GLY A 116 21.56 -9.74 15.12
CA GLY A 116 21.85 -8.32 14.97
C GLY A 116 21.36 -7.87 13.61
N GLY A 117 20.22 -7.19 13.59
CA GLY A 117 19.62 -6.65 12.37
C GLY A 117 19.19 -5.22 12.57
N ALA A 118 19.06 -4.48 11.47
CA ALA A 118 18.49 -3.14 11.52
C ALA A 118 17.12 -3.18 12.21
N GLY A 119 16.91 -2.28 13.17
CA GLY A 119 15.64 -2.13 13.88
C GLY A 119 15.42 -3.09 15.04
N GLN A 120 16.38 -3.96 15.38
CA GLN A 120 16.29 -4.79 16.58
C GLN A 120 16.12 -3.93 17.84
N VAL A 121 15.30 -4.39 18.77
CA VAL A 121 15.08 -3.75 20.06
C VAL A 121 15.96 -4.43 21.10
N PHE A 122 16.71 -3.61 21.82
CA PHE A 122 17.58 -3.99 22.94
C PHE A 122 17.10 -3.31 24.22
N PRO A 123 17.59 -3.73 25.40
CA PRO A 123 17.24 -3.09 26.67
C PRO A 123 17.51 -1.58 26.72
N HIS A 124 18.48 -1.07 25.95
CA HIS A 124 18.82 0.35 25.83
C HIS A 124 18.14 1.06 24.65
N SER A 125 17.21 0.40 23.96
CA SER A 125 16.47 1.02 22.83
C SER A 125 15.35 1.95 23.27
N LEU A 126 14.97 1.90 24.55
CA LEU A 126 14.01 2.83 25.15
C LEU A 126 14.73 3.83 26.05
N PRO A 127 14.21 5.08 26.16
CA PRO A 127 14.80 6.09 27.02
C PRO A 127 14.83 5.64 28.48
N HIS A 128 16.02 5.48 29.05
CA HIS A 128 16.17 5.08 30.45
C HIS A 128 17.36 5.80 31.09
N ALA A 129 17.14 6.43 32.25
CA ALA A 129 18.16 7.24 32.91
C ALA A 129 19.42 6.42 33.26
N ALA A 130 19.25 5.15 33.65
CA ALA A 130 20.38 4.27 33.97
C ALA A 130 21.27 3.91 32.76
N SER A 131 20.82 4.19 31.53
CA SER A 131 21.63 4.00 30.31
C SER A 131 22.72 5.07 30.15
N PHE A 132 22.69 6.14 30.96
CA PHE A 132 23.59 7.28 30.86
C PHE A 132 24.45 7.47 32.10
N GLN A 133 25.61 8.11 31.91
CA GLN A 133 26.42 8.59 33.02
C GLN A 133 25.65 9.68 33.80
N PRO A 134 25.68 9.71 35.14
CA PRO A 134 24.91 10.67 35.94
C PRO A 134 25.09 12.14 35.54
N SER A 135 26.29 12.52 35.10
CA SER A 135 26.61 13.87 34.63
C SER A 135 25.98 14.24 33.28
N ALA A 136 25.56 13.25 32.47
CA ALA A 136 25.02 13.43 31.12
C ALA A 136 23.53 13.09 31.00
N VAL A 137 22.91 12.45 32.01
CA VAL A 137 21.48 12.05 31.97
C VAL A 137 20.58 13.23 31.61
N HIS A 138 20.76 14.37 32.27
CA HIS A 138 19.90 15.54 32.11
C HIS A 138 19.92 16.13 30.68
N THR A 139 21.02 15.95 29.94
CA THR A 139 21.14 16.44 28.56
C THR A 139 20.78 15.37 27.53
N ALA A 140 20.95 14.09 27.86
CA ALA A 140 20.75 12.98 26.92
C ALA A 140 19.33 12.40 26.91
N ILE A 141 18.62 12.41 28.04
CA ILE A 141 17.30 11.77 28.16
C ILE A 141 16.20 12.50 27.37
N LEU A 142 16.26 13.84 27.32
CA LEU A 142 15.27 14.66 26.62
C LEU A 142 15.27 14.39 25.10
N PRO A 143 16.42 14.36 24.40
CA PRO A 143 16.51 13.92 23.02
C PRO A 143 15.96 12.51 22.77
N GLU A 144 16.21 11.54 23.66
CA GLU A 144 15.69 10.18 23.49
C GLU A 144 14.18 10.09 23.67
N LEU A 145 13.61 10.79 24.66
CA LEU A 145 12.15 10.89 24.81
C LEU A 145 11.50 11.56 23.60
N ALA A 146 12.12 12.62 23.07
CA ALA A 146 11.67 13.27 21.84
C ALA A 146 11.75 12.31 20.63
N ALA A 147 12.80 11.51 20.54
CA ALA A 147 12.95 10.49 19.49
C ALA A 147 11.90 9.37 19.61
N LEU A 148 11.57 8.94 20.83
CA LEU A 148 10.49 7.99 21.09
C LEU A 148 9.13 8.56 20.67
N ALA A 149 8.83 9.80 21.06
CA ALA A 149 7.59 10.48 20.69
C ALA A 149 7.48 10.68 19.16
N ALA A 150 8.57 11.07 18.50
CA ALA A 150 8.62 11.18 17.05
C ALA A 150 8.43 9.82 16.35
N SER A 151 9.06 8.76 16.87
CA SER A 151 8.88 7.39 16.40
C SER A 151 7.41 6.95 16.53
N ALA A 152 6.78 7.22 17.68
CA ALA A 152 5.37 6.93 17.91
C ALA A 152 4.47 7.69 16.93
N ALA A 153 4.68 8.99 16.72
CA ALA A 153 3.92 9.76 15.75
C ALA A 153 4.03 9.17 14.33
N HIS A 154 5.23 8.75 13.93
CA HIS A 154 5.45 8.10 12.63
C HIS A 154 4.78 6.73 12.48
N HIS A 155 4.56 5.96 13.53
CA HIS A 155 3.95 4.63 13.41
C HIS A 155 2.45 4.64 13.70
N LEU A 156 2.01 5.53 14.57
CA LEU A 156 0.65 5.52 15.11
C LEU A 156 -0.26 6.50 14.39
N VAL A 157 0.28 7.66 13.97
CA VAL A 157 -0.47 8.72 13.29
C VAL A 157 -0.18 8.73 11.80
N TRP A 158 1.12 8.64 11.43
CA TRP A 158 1.54 8.72 10.03
C TRP A 158 2.40 7.54 9.55
N PRO A 159 1.91 6.29 9.65
CA PRO A 159 2.63 5.13 9.13
C PRO A 159 2.95 5.30 7.64
N PRO A 160 4.05 4.73 7.13
CA PRO A 160 4.42 4.89 5.73
C PRO A 160 3.41 4.23 4.79
N LEU A 161 3.27 4.81 3.59
CA LEU A 161 2.55 4.21 2.47
C LEU A 161 3.48 3.24 1.74
N GLN A 162 3.12 1.95 1.67
CA GLN A 162 3.99 0.92 1.09
C GLN A 162 4.16 1.08 -0.43
N HIS A 163 3.06 1.34 -1.13
CA HIS A 163 3.05 1.56 -2.58
C HIS A 163 1.82 2.35 -3.02
N GLU A 164 1.96 3.08 -4.13
CA GLU A 164 0.92 3.95 -4.69
C GLU A 164 -0.13 3.18 -5.51
N ARG A 165 0.22 1.98 -5.98
CA ARG A 165 -0.70 1.11 -6.74
C ARG A 165 -1.47 0.21 -5.77
N MET A 166 -2.66 0.63 -5.39
CA MET A 166 -3.58 -0.15 -4.55
C MET A 166 -4.53 -0.97 -5.42
N ALA A 167 -4.87 -2.18 -4.96
CA ALA A 167 -5.74 -3.11 -5.69
C ALA A 167 -7.25 -2.74 -5.65
N LEU A 168 -7.64 -1.65 -4.99
CA LEU A 168 -9.04 -1.27 -4.90
C LEU A 168 -9.68 -0.91 -6.25
N PRO A 169 -10.99 -1.19 -6.42
CA PRO A 169 -11.72 -0.78 -7.59
C PRO A 169 -11.74 0.76 -7.65
N ARG A 170 -10.96 1.31 -8.58
CA ARG A 170 -11.19 2.67 -9.06
C ARG A 170 -12.61 2.70 -9.62
N LEU A 171 -13.43 3.68 -9.22
CA LEU A 171 -14.80 3.90 -9.70
C LEU A 171 -14.83 3.79 -11.23
N ALA A 172 -15.09 2.59 -11.74
CA ALA A 172 -15.22 2.33 -13.16
C ALA A 172 -16.65 2.69 -13.52
N ASN A 173 -16.90 3.97 -13.78
CA ASN A 173 -18.12 4.53 -14.40
C ASN A 173 -19.40 3.69 -14.22
N GLY A 174 -19.77 3.38 -12.98
CA GLY A 174 -20.88 2.49 -12.67
C GLY A 174 -21.19 2.42 -11.17
N PRO A 175 -22.42 2.05 -10.77
CA PRO A 175 -22.89 2.04 -9.39
C PRO A 175 -22.27 0.93 -8.50
N ALA A 176 -21.34 0.12 -9.04
CA ALA A 176 -20.69 -1.00 -8.35
C ALA A 176 -19.33 -0.65 -7.68
N GLY A 177 -18.89 0.61 -7.72
CA GLY A 177 -17.52 1.02 -7.38
C GLY A 177 -17.11 1.04 -5.89
N ASP A 178 -17.86 0.40 -5.01
CA ASP A 178 -17.61 0.39 -3.56
C ASP A 178 -17.37 -1.01 -2.97
N THR A 179 -17.27 -2.05 -3.80
CA THR A 179 -16.99 -3.42 -3.34
C THR A 179 -15.62 -3.90 -3.81
N LEU A 180 -14.74 -4.23 -2.88
CA LEU A 180 -13.49 -4.94 -3.15
C LEU A 180 -13.78 -6.43 -3.28
N GLU A 181 -13.61 -6.96 -4.49
CA GLU A 181 -13.67 -8.40 -4.74
C GLU A 181 -12.28 -9.01 -4.57
N ILE A 182 -12.15 -9.98 -3.67
CA ILE A 182 -10.92 -10.74 -3.44
C ILE A 182 -11.18 -12.18 -3.86
N GLN A 183 -10.31 -12.71 -4.73
CA GLN A 183 -10.35 -14.11 -5.12
C GLN A 183 -9.19 -14.84 -4.46
N VAL A 184 -9.49 -15.73 -3.52
CA VAL A 184 -8.53 -16.68 -2.97
C VAL A 184 -8.51 -17.90 -3.88
N VAL A 185 -7.33 -18.22 -4.42
CA VAL A 185 -7.10 -19.36 -5.30
C VAL A 185 -6.15 -20.32 -4.59
N HIS A 186 -6.71 -21.42 -4.11
CA HIS A 186 -5.99 -22.50 -3.46
C HIS A 186 -5.38 -23.41 -4.51
N ILE A 187 -4.07 -23.29 -4.71
CA ILE A 187 -3.28 -24.12 -5.62
C ILE A 187 -2.69 -25.27 -4.81
N HIS A 188 -3.14 -26.50 -5.06
CA HIS A 188 -2.82 -27.64 -4.20
C HIS A 188 -2.20 -28.83 -4.92
N ASP A 189 -1.37 -29.58 -4.19
CA ASP A 189 -0.62 -30.75 -4.71
C ASP A 189 -1.38 -32.08 -4.61
N THR A 190 -2.55 -32.07 -3.97
CA THR A 190 -3.43 -33.25 -3.82
C THR A 190 -4.42 -33.41 -4.97
N LEU A 191 -4.92 -34.63 -5.16
CA LEU A 191 -6.05 -34.91 -6.08
C LEU A 191 -7.40 -34.47 -5.49
N GLY A 192 -7.51 -34.40 -4.16
CA GLY A 192 -8.67 -33.89 -3.44
C GLY A 192 -8.45 -32.46 -2.91
N ILE A 193 -9.51 -31.85 -2.37
CA ILE A 193 -9.45 -30.53 -1.75
C ILE A 193 -8.52 -30.59 -0.52
N PRO A 194 -7.53 -29.69 -0.39
CA PRO A 194 -6.61 -29.67 0.74
C PRO A 194 -7.34 -29.31 2.04
N PRO A 195 -6.74 -29.61 3.22
CA PRO A 195 -7.22 -29.05 4.48
C PRO A 195 -7.24 -27.51 4.44
N GLN A 196 -8.19 -26.90 5.15
CA GLN A 196 -8.31 -25.45 5.27
C GLN A 196 -7.12 -24.89 6.05
N ASN A 197 -6.14 -24.35 5.32
CA ASN A 197 -4.96 -23.66 5.90
C ASN A 197 -5.18 -22.14 6.05
N ILE A 198 -6.35 -21.66 5.64
CA ILE A 198 -6.78 -20.25 5.72
C ILE A 198 -8.21 -20.19 6.23
N HIS A 199 -8.44 -19.34 7.22
CA HIS A 199 -9.77 -18.99 7.72
C HIS A 199 -10.28 -17.72 7.02
N VAL A 200 -10.90 -17.89 5.85
CA VAL A 200 -11.37 -16.78 4.99
C VAL A 200 -12.48 -15.97 5.66
N ASP A 201 -13.32 -16.61 6.47
CA ASP A 201 -14.34 -15.99 7.30
C ASP A 201 -13.74 -14.96 8.26
N VAL A 202 -12.64 -15.30 8.92
CA VAL A 202 -11.95 -14.37 9.83
C VAL A 202 -11.38 -13.17 9.08
N ILE A 203 -10.81 -13.40 7.89
CA ILE A 203 -10.28 -12.31 7.04
C ILE A 203 -11.43 -11.40 6.60
N GLN A 204 -12.55 -11.96 6.13
CA GLN A 204 -13.75 -11.24 5.72
C GLN A 204 -14.30 -10.37 6.85
N ASP A 205 -14.41 -10.92 8.07
CA ASP A 205 -14.92 -10.20 9.24
C ASP A 205 -14.01 -9.03 9.62
N LYS A 206 -12.69 -9.25 9.66
CA LYS A 206 -11.72 -8.20 9.99
C LYS A 206 -11.72 -7.09 8.94
N LEU A 207 -11.69 -7.43 7.65
CA LEU A 207 -11.72 -6.45 6.58
C LEU A 207 -13.06 -5.69 6.53
N SER A 208 -14.19 -6.37 6.73
CA SER A 208 -15.50 -5.71 6.73
C SER A 208 -15.64 -4.70 7.89
N SER A 209 -15.15 -5.06 9.08
CA SER A 209 -15.08 -4.16 10.23
C SER A 209 -14.18 -2.94 9.96
N LEU A 210 -13.03 -3.14 9.33
CA LEU A 210 -12.10 -2.05 8.96
C LEU A 210 -12.72 -1.06 7.98
N LEU A 211 -13.35 -1.60 6.93
CA LEU A 211 -13.84 -0.82 5.78
C LEU A 211 -15.18 -0.14 6.03
N SER A 212 -15.89 -0.50 7.10
CA SER A 212 -17.14 0.15 7.51
C SER A 212 -16.96 1.66 7.72
N SER A 213 -15.81 2.08 8.25
CA SER A 213 -15.45 3.50 8.48
C SER A 213 -15.37 4.34 7.20
N VAL A 214 -15.12 3.71 6.06
CA VAL A 214 -14.95 4.36 4.75
C VAL A 214 -16.05 3.99 3.75
N ASN A 215 -17.13 3.33 4.22
CA ASN A 215 -18.26 2.86 3.41
C ASN A 215 -17.85 1.95 2.24
N LEU A 216 -16.79 1.17 2.40
CA LEU A 216 -16.39 0.16 1.42
C LEU A 216 -16.83 -1.22 1.86
N LYS A 217 -17.28 -2.02 0.90
CA LYS A 217 -17.62 -3.42 1.10
C LYS A 217 -16.47 -4.29 0.63
N VAL A 218 -16.34 -5.47 1.22
CA VAL A 218 -15.41 -6.50 0.79
C VAL A 218 -16.18 -7.78 0.57
N HIS A 219 -15.82 -8.52 -0.47
CA HIS A 219 -16.36 -9.84 -0.75
C HIS A 219 -15.20 -10.75 -1.12
N ILE A 220 -14.97 -11.78 -0.30
CA ILE A 220 -13.97 -12.80 -0.57
C ILE A 220 -14.66 -14.04 -1.13
N THR A 221 -14.07 -14.59 -2.18
CA THR A 221 -14.50 -15.84 -2.83
C THR A 221 -13.33 -16.80 -2.91
N GLU A 222 -13.60 -18.10 -2.81
CA GLU A 222 -12.59 -19.16 -2.84
C GLU A 222 -12.73 -20.02 -4.09
N SER A 223 -11.60 -20.47 -4.63
CA SER A 223 -11.51 -21.45 -5.70
C SER A 223 -10.35 -22.39 -5.43
N TYR A 224 -10.45 -23.63 -5.93
CA TYR A 224 -9.48 -24.69 -5.70
C TYR A 224 -8.98 -25.22 -7.03
N LEU A 225 -7.66 -25.19 -7.22
CA LEU A 225 -6.94 -25.64 -8.40
C LEU A 225 -5.92 -26.70 -8.03
N SER A 226 -6.12 -27.92 -8.50
CA SER A 226 -5.13 -28.98 -8.36
C SER A 226 -3.97 -28.78 -9.34
N PHE A 227 -2.75 -29.13 -8.92
CA PHE A 227 -1.59 -29.29 -9.80
C PHE A 227 -1.85 -30.27 -10.95
N ALA A 228 -2.79 -31.20 -10.82
CA ALA A 228 -3.16 -32.10 -11.92
C ALA A 228 -3.95 -31.40 -13.06
N VAL A 229 -4.49 -30.21 -12.81
CA VAL A 229 -5.34 -29.46 -13.76
C VAL A 229 -4.64 -28.21 -14.29
N CYS A 230 -3.73 -27.61 -13.51
CA CYS A 230 -3.09 -26.34 -13.84
C CYS A 230 -1.57 -26.51 -14.06
N ASP A 231 -1.17 -26.83 -15.30
CA ASP A 231 0.26 -26.94 -15.67
C ASP A 231 1.04 -25.65 -15.43
N LEU A 232 0.39 -24.49 -15.61
CA LEU A 232 0.98 -23.17 -15.35
C LEU A 232 1.27 -22.94 -13.87
N CYS A 233 0.42 -23.47 -12.98
CA CYS A 233 0.61 -23.41 -11.55
C CYS A 233 1.81 -24.27 -11.12
N VAL A 234 1.94 -25.46 -11.71
CA VAL A 234 3.10 -26.34 -11.49
C VAL A 234 4.38 -25.66 -11.98
N ASN A 235 4.36 -25.07 -13.18
CA ASN A 235 5.49 -24.34 -13.74
C ASN A 235 5.92 -23.18 -12.85
N ALA A 236 4.97 -22.37 -12.35
CA ALA A 236 5.25 -21.27 -11.42
C ALA A 236 5.89 -21.77 -10.12
N TYR A 237 5.36 -22.86 -9.55
CA TYR A 237 5.92 -23.51 -8.36
C TYR A 237 7.35 -24.02 -8.59
N THR A 238 7.58 -24.79 -9.65
CA THR A 238 8.90 -25.39 -9.93
C THR A 238 9.94 -24.33 -10.29
N ASN A 239 9.56 -23.28 -11.02
CA ASN A 239 10.46 -22.19 -11.38
C ASN A 239 10.91 -21.37 -10.18
N ALA A 240 10.04 -21.23 -9.16
CA ALA A 240 10.35 -20.52 -7.93
C ALA A 240 11.10 -21.37 -6.89
N LEU A 241 11.06 -22.70 -7.00
CA LEU A 241 11.69 -23.59 -6.02
C LEU A 241 13.22 -23.48 -6.06
N ARG A 242 13.83 -23.19 -4.91
CA ARG A 242 15.28 -23.05 -4.76
C ARG A 242 15.78 -23.88 -3.58
N VAL A 243 17.00 -24.39 -3.68
CA VAL A 243 17.70 -25.01 -2.56
C VAL A 243 18.52 -23.93 -1.86
N ARG A 244 18.34 -23.78 -0.55
CA ARG A 244 19.07 -22.82 0.27
C ARG A 244 19.66 -23.54 1.47
N THR A 245 20.96 -23.32 1.70
CA THR A 245 21.59 -23.74 2.94
C THR A 245 21.12 -22.84 4.08
N GLN A 246 20.46 -23.42 5.06
CA GLN A 246 20.12 -22.78 6.31
C GLN A 246 21.08 -23.25 7.39
N ARG A 247 21.43 -22.36 8.31
CA ARG A 247 22.12 -22.76 9.54
C ARG A 247 21.04 -22.96 10.57
N GLN A 248 20.88 -24.19 11.04
CA GLN A 248 20.03 -24.51 12.15
C GLN A 248 20.86 -24.31 13.43
N GLU A 249 20.46 -23.33 14.23
CA GLU A 249 21.17 -22.96 15.46
C GLU A 249 20.58 -23.73 16.65
N GLY A 250 21.47 -24.49 17.31
CA GLY A 250 21.32 -25.13 18.61
C GLY A 250 22.63 -25.00 19.40
N SER A 251 22.98 -25.99 20.24
CA SER A 251 24.30 -26.03 20.92
C SER A 251 25.48 -26.22 19.95
N THR A 252 25.22 -26.67 18.72
CA THR A 252 26.18 -26.75 17.62
C THR A 252 25.56 -26.14 16.35
N VAL A 253 26.39 -25.50 15.52
CA VAL A 253 25.95 -24.91 14.25
C VAL A 253 25.95 -26.01 13.18
N GLN A 254 24.78 -26.50 12.80
CA GLN A 254 24.62 -27.42 11.68
C GLN A 254 24.09 -26.67 10.45
N ALA A 255 24.77 -26.84 9.31
CA ALA A 255 24.28 -26.37 8.03
C ALA A 255 23.36 -27.44 7.43
N THR A 256 22.07 -27.15 7.33
CA THR A 256 21.08 -28.00 6.68
C THR A 256 20.72 -27.40 5.33
N ALA A 257 20.61 -28.22 4.28
CA ALA A 257 20.06 -27.78 3.01
C ALA A 257 18.55 -27.92 3.07
N GLY A 258 17.82 -26.83 2.86
CA GLY A 258 16.37 -26.80 2.81
C GLY A 258 15.87 -26.20 1.50
N GLN A 259 14.63 -26.50 1.13
CA GLN A 259 13.98 -25.86 -0.01
C GLN A 259 13.29 -24.56 0.43
N VAL A 260 13.27 -23.56 -0.44
CA VAL A 260 12.56 -22.29 -0.26
C VAL A 260 11.90 -21.90 -1.57
N LEU A 261 10.83 -21.13 -1.50
CA LEU A 261 10.23 -20.51 -2.68
C LEU A 261 10.78 -19.09 -2.82
N ASP A 262 11.41 -18.79 -3.95
CA ASP A 262 11.78 -17.42 -4.29
C ASP A 262 10.50 -16.64 -4.62
N ARG A 263 10.15 -15.67 -3.79
CA ARG A 263 8.87 -14.96 -3.94
C ARG A 263 8.82 -14.11 -5.21
N LEU A 264 9.95 -13.58 -5.68
CA LEU A 264 10.00 -12.69 -6.83
C LEU A 264 9.81 -13.48 -8.12
N LEU A 265 10.45 -14.64 -8.22
CA LEU A 265 10.26 -15.55 -9.36
C LEU A 265 8.86 -16.16 -9.37
N LEU A 266 8.31 -16.47 -8.19
CA LEU A 266 6.94 -16.94 -8.07
C LEU A 266 5.95 -15.88 -8.52
N HIS A 267 6.10 -14.64 -8.05
CA HIS A 267 5.29 -13.49 -8.47
C HIS A 267 5.38 -13.26 -9.97
N GLN A 268 6.60 -13.21 -10.53
CA GLN A 268 6.79 -13.01 -11.97
C GLN A 268 6.09 -14.10 -12.79
N SER A 269 6.23 -15.37 -12.38
CA SER A 269 5.59 -16.50 -13.09
C SER A 269 4.07 -16.45 -12.98
N LEU A 270 3.52 -16.16 -11.79
CA LEU A 270 2.07 -16.04 -11.60
C LEU A 270 1.51 -14.83 -12.34
N GLN A 271 2.23 -13.70 -12.36
CA GLN A 271 1.82 -12.49 -13.06
C GLN A 271 1.70 -12.69 -14.57
N GLU A 272 2.64 -13.44 -15.17
CA GLU A 272 2.62 -13.75 -16.60
C GLU A 272 1.35 -14.52 -17.01
N TYR A 273 0.85 -15.40 -16.13
CA TYR A 273 -0.27 -16.30 -16.42
C TYR A 273 -1.53 -16.01 -15.59
N ALA A 274 -1.60 -14.86 -14.91
CA ALA A 274 -2.62 -14.58 -13.90
C ALA A 274 -4.04 -14.71 -14.44
N GLU A 275 -4.30 -14.14 -15.62
CA GLU A 275 -5.62 -14.17 -16.27
C GLU A 275 -6.05 -15.61 -16.61
N VAL A 276 -5.11 -16.43 -17.11
CA VAL A 276 -5.38 -17.83 -17.48
C VAL A 276 -5.61 -18.69 -16.23
N ILE A 277 -4.82 -18.49 -15.18
CA ILE A 277 -4.99 -19.20 -13.90
C ILE A 277 -6.33 -18.82 -13.26
N LEU A 278 -6.71 -17.54 -13.29
CA LEU A 278 -8.01 -17.07 -12.82
C LEU A 278 -9.16 -17.66 -13.64
N ALA A 279 -9.00 -17.79 -14.96
CA ALA A 279 -9.98 -18.45 -15.81
C ALA A 279 -10.15 -19.94 -15.46
N TYR A 280 -9.06 -20.66 -15.17
CA TYR A 280 -9.13 -22.04 -14.64
C TYR A 280 -9.90 -22.11 -13.33
N ALA A 281 -9.75 -21.09 -12.48
CA ALA A 281 -10.49 -20.93 -11.23
C ALA A 281 -11.96 -20.49 -11.42
N GLY A 282 -12.44 -20.33 -12.66
CA GLY A 282 -13.81 -19.91 -12.95
C GLY A 282 -14.05 -18.40 -12.82
N VAL A 283 -12.99 -17.59 -12.77
CA VAL A 283 -13.08 -16.12 -12.71
C VAL A 283 -12.95 -15.56 -14.14
N HIS A 284 -14.00 -14.87 -14.59
CA HIS A 284 -14.04 -14.28 -15.92
C HIS A 284 -13.45 -12.86 -15.95
N GLU A 285 -12.84 -12.48 -17.09
CA GLU A 285 -12.13 -11.20 -17.34
C GLU A 285 -12.93 -9.93 -17.01
N THR A 286 -14.27 -10.03 -16.96
CA THR A 286 -15.14 -8.89 -16.65
C THR A 286 -15.10 -8.46 -15.18
N ARG A 287 -14.58 -9.30 -14.28
CA ARG A 287 -14.46 -9.01 -12.85
C ARG A 287 -13.06 -8.51 -12.51
N ARG A 288 -12.97 -7.29 -11.97
CA ARG A 288 -11.74 -6.78 -11.37
C ARG A 288 -11.63 -7.32 -9.95
N VAL A 289 -10.86 -8.39 -9.78
CA VAL A 289 -10.60 -9.03 -8.49
C VAL A 289 -9.15 -8.81 -8.06
N LEU A 290 -8.91 -8.80 -6.75
CA LEU A 290 -7.58 -8.97 -6.18
C LEU A 290 -7.27 -10.47 -6.05
N PRO A 291 -6.35 -11.04 -6.85
CA PRO A 291 -5.95 -12.42 -6.70
C PRO A 291 -5.07 -12.64 -5.45
N VAL A 292 -5.42 -13.67 -4.69
CA VAL A 292 -4.66 -14.20 -3.56
C VAL A 292 -4.32 -15.65 -3.89
N PHE A 293 -3.11 -15.91 -4.36
CA PHE A 293 -2.64 -17.24 -4.70
C PHE A 293 -2.05 -17.92 -3.47
N VAL A 294 -2.59 -19.08 -3.10
CA VAL A 294 -2.19 -19.83 -1.92
C VAL A 294 -1.69 -21.18 -2.37
N LEU A 295 -0.39 -21.46 -2.20
CA LEU A 295 0.17 -22.78 -2.47
C LEU A 295 -0.04 -23.68 -1.26
N ASP A 296 -1.07 -24.52 -1.31
CA ASP A 296 -1.43 -25.49 -0.28
C ASP A 296 -0.74 -26.84 -0.53
N LEU A 297 0.47 -26.97 -0.02
CA LEU A 297 1.34 -28.13 -0.26
C LEU A 297 1.18 -29.17 0.83
N SER A 298 0.15 -29.99 0.70
CA SER A 298 -0.29 -30.94 1.72
C SER A 298 0.45 -32.28 1.68
N LEU A 299 1.06 -32.63 0.53
CA LEU A 299 1.86 -33.85 0.38
C LEU A 299 3.29 -33.69 0.91
N ARG A 300 3.71 -32.46 1.23
CA ARG A 300 5.05 -32.17 1.71
C ARG A 300 5.10 -32.19 3.23
N GLU A 301 6.04 -32.97 3.76
CA GLU A 301 6.35 -33.04 5.21
C GLU A 301 7.35 -31.96 5.63
N ASP A 302 8.21 -31.50 4.72
CA ASP A 302 9.16 -30.41 4.97
C ASP A 302 8.50 -29.04 4.82
N ALA A 303 8.81 -28.15 5.75
CA ALA A 303 8.29 -26.78 5.71
C ALA A 303 8.84 -26.00 4.52
N LEU A 304 7.93 -25.32 3.82
CA LEU A 304 8.29 -24.42 2.72
C LEU A 304 7.86 -22.99 3.07
N LEU A 305 8.81 -22.06 2.97
CA LEU A 305 8.59 -20.64 3.24
C LEU A 305 9.06 -19.81 2.04
N LEU A 306 8.40 -18.68 1.82
CA LEU A 306 8.83 -17.64 0.89
C LEU A 306 10.15 -17.02 1.39
N ASP A 307 11.16 -17.02 0.54
CA ASP A 307 12.54 -16.63 0.79
C ASP A 307 13.18 -17.30 2.04
N GLY A 308 12.56 -18.36 2.55
CA GLY A 308 12.94 -19.04 3.79
C GLY A 308 12.57 -18.31 5.08
N ALA A 309 11.65 -17.34 5.05
CA ALA A 309 11.29 -16.55 6.23
C ALA A 309 9.82 -16.14 6.35
N MET A 310 9.05 -16.12 5.26
CA MET A 310 7.66 -15.60 5.24
C MET A 310 6.68 -16.68 4.75
N GLN A 311 5.44 -16.65 5.22
CA GLN A 311 4.37 -17.49 4.67
C GLN A 311 3.52 -16.75 3.63
N ALA A 312 3.47 -15.42 3.66
CA ALA A 312 2.82 -14.61 2.63
C ALA A 312 3.68 -13.41 2.22
N ALA A 313 3.51 -12.99 0.97
CA ALA A 313 4.13 -11.82 0.39
C ALA A 313 3.06 -10.97 -0.33
N ALA A 314 3.15 -9.67 -0.11
CA ALA A 314 2.33 -8.67 -0.78
C ALA A 314 3.07 -8.11 -2.00
N PHE A 315 2.37 -8.08 -3.14
CA PHE A 315 2.81 -7.41 -4.36
C PHE A 315 1.75 -6.38 -4.77
N PRO A 316 2.07 -5.38 -5.60
CA PRO A 316 1.10 -4.34 -5.98
C PRO A 316 -0.16 -4.85 -6.69
N ASP A 317 -0.11 -6.05 -7.27
CA ASP A 317 -1.13 -6.65 -8.12
C ASP A 317 -1.69 -7.97 -7.59
N MET A 318 -1.04 -8.62 -6.62
CA MET A 318 -1.49 -9.89 -6.06
C MET A 318 -0.91 -10.16 -4.68
N VAL A 319 -1.52 -11.11 -3.96
CA VAL A 319 -0.95 -11.73 -2.76
C VAL A 319 -0.51 -13.14 -3.10
N VAL A 320 0.65 -13.55 -2.61
CA VAL A 320 1.15 -14.92 -2.74
C VAL A 320 1.43 -15.47 -1.36
N ALA A 321 0.91 -16.66 -1.06
CA ALA A 321 1.12 -17.36 0.20
C ALA A 321 1.50 -18.83 -0.02
N VAL A 322 2.15 -19.43 0.97
CA VAL A 322 2.52 -20.84 0.98
C VAL A 322 2.15 -21.46 2.33
N ALA A 323 1.37 -22.52 2.28
CA ALA A 323 1.07 -23.38 3.41
C ALA A 323 1.66 -24.77 3.17
N SER A 324 2.21 -25.38 4.23
CA SER A 324 2.77 -26.73 4.16
C SER A 324 2.41 -27.52 5.42
N ARG A 325 2.29 -28.84 5.29
CA ARG A 325 1.91 -29.73 6.40
C ARG A 325 3.12 -30.11 7.28
N ALA A 326 3.94 -29.12 7.60
CA ALA A 326 5.12 -29.30 8.42
C ALA A 326 4.87 -28.90 9.87
N ASP A 327 5.69 -29.42 10.78
CA ASP A 327 5.75 -28.95 12.16
C ASP A 327 6.26 -27.50 12.24
N ARG A 328 6.24 -26.95 13.47
CA ARG A 328 6.71 -25.59 13.73
C ARG A 328 8.16 -25.39 13.27
N VAL A 329 8.39 -24.31 12.52
CA VAL A 329 9.70 -23.95 11.99
C VAL A 329 10.27 -22.73 12.68
N ARG A 330 11.54 -22.80 13.06
CA ARG A 330 12.25 -21.68 13.68
C ARG A 330 12.54 -20.60 12.65
N LEU A 331 12.12 -19.39 12.95
CA LEU A 331 12.39 -18.18 12.20
C LEU A 331 13.69 -17.53 12.67
N ARG A 332 14.23 -16.61 11.86
CA ARG A 332 15.42 -15.82 12.20
C ARG A 332 15.11 -14.60 13.08
N PHE A 333 14.15 -14.75 13.98
CA PHE A 333 13.72 -13.76 14.94
C PHE A 333 13.79 -14.34 16.35
N SER A 334 14.03 -13.49 17.35
CA SER A 334 14.02 -13.87 18.75
C SER A 334 13.15 -12.95 19.59
N CYS A 335 12.68 -13.51 20.70
CA CYS A 335 12.09 -12.83 21.84
C CYS A 335 12.84 -13.22 23.10
N GLY A 336 13.43 -12.27 23.83
CA GLY A 336 14.20 -12.57 25.03
C GLY A 336 15.29 -13.63 24.78
N HIS A 337 15.99 -13.53 23.65
CA HIS A 337 16.96 -14.52 23.15
C HIS A 337 16.42 -15.90 22.76
N MET A 338 15.11 -16.15 22.89
CA MET A 338 14.47 -17.37 22.44
C MET A 338 14.04 -17.26 20.98
N PRO A 339 14.40 -18.22 20.11
CA PRO A 339 14.02 -18.17 18.71
C PRO A 339 12.50 -18.28 18.54
N ARG A 340 11.94 -17.46 17.65
CA ARG A 340 10.52 -17.53 17.27
C ARG A 340 10.30 -18.73 16.36
N SER A 341 9.14 -19.35 16.49
CA SER A 341 8.69 -20.38 15.56
C SER A 341 7.35 -20.00 14.97
N VAL A 342 7.07 -20.51 13.77
CA VAL A 342 5.79 -20.35 13.10
C VAL A 342 5.26 -21.70 12.67
N TYR A 343 3.93 -21.82 12.58
CA TYR A 343 3.27 -23.02 12.10
C TYR A 343 2.95 -22.88 10.61
N PRO A 344 3.63 -23.63 9.72
CA PRO A 344 3.45 -23.49 8.28
C PRO A 344 2.05 -23.85 7.75
N GLY A 345 1.24 -24.55 8.54
CA GLY A 345 -0.10 -25.01 8.15
C GLY A 345 -1.23 -24.01 8.35
N ASP A 346 -1.01 -22.88 9.02
CA ASP A 346 -1.97 -21.78 9.11
C ASP A 346 -1.30 -20.50 8.62
N VAL A 347 -1.86 -19.90 7.57
CA VAL A 347 -1.35 -18.66 6.95
C VAL A 347 -2.35 -17.51 7.02
N THR A 348 -3.43 -17.67 7.79
CA THR A 348 -4.55 -16.71 7.87
C THR A 348 -4.06 -15.30 8.22
N ARG A 349 -3.17 -15.21 9.23
CA ARG A 349 -2.61 -13.95 9.70
C ARG A 349 -1.76 -13.26 8.63
N GLU A 350 -0.85 -14.01 8.02
CA GLU A 350 0.09 -13.50 7.03
C GLU A 350 -0.64 -13.07 5.77
N VAL A 351 -1.67 -13.80 5.35
CA VAL A 351 -2.53 -13.43 4.23
C VAL A 351 -3.30 -12.16 4.55
N LEU A 352 -3.88 -12.01 5.75
CA LEU A 352 -4.53 -10.76 6.17
C LEU A 352 -3.57 -9.57 6.08
N GLY A 353 -2.36 -9.71 6.64
CA GLY A 353 -1.32 -8.67 6.54
C GLY A 353 -0.95 -8.36 5.08
N ALA A 354 -0.77 -9.38 4.25
CA ALA A 354 -0.42 -9.19 2.84
C ALA A 354 -1.55 -8.54 2.01
N ILE A 355 -2.82 -8.85 2.32
CA ILE A 355 -3.98 -8.16 1.74
C ILE A 355 -3.99 -6.70 2.19
N LEU A 356 -3.75 -6.42 3.48
CA LEU A 356 -3.70 -5.04 3.98
C LEU A 356 -2.67 -4.19 3.24
N THR A 357 -1.50 -4.78 2.98
CA THR A 357 -0.46 -4.14 2.18
C THR A 357 -0.87 -3.98 0.72
N THR A 358 -1.32 -5.04 0.06
CA THR A 358 -1.62 -5.02 -1.39
C THR A 358 -2.85 -4.17 -1.73
N ALA A 359 -3.93 -4.34 -0.99
CA ALA A 359 -5.20 -3.67 -1.26
C ALA A 359 -5.22 -2.21 -0.79
N PHE A 360 -4.54 -1.90 0.33
CA PHE A 360 -4.66 -0.59 1.00
C PHE A 360 -3.31 0.12 1.19
N GLY A 361 -2.21 -0.43 0.67
CA GLY A 361 -0.87 0.17 0.79
C GLY A 361 -0.38 0.27 2.23
N VAL A 362 -0.94 -0.49 3.17
CA VAL A 362 -0.52 -0.48 4.57
C VAL A 362 0.85 -1.12 4.68
N ALA A 363 1.83 -0.35 5.16
CA ALA A 363 3.15 -0.90 5.43
C ALA A 363 3.13 -1.77 6.70
N PRO A 364 4.00 -2.82 6.78
CA PRO A 364 4.16 -3.59 8.00
C PRO A 364 4.43 -2.67 9.20
N THR A 365 3.93 -3.00 10.40
CA THR A 365 4.11 -2.12 11.58
C THR A 365 5.56 -1.96 12.02
N ALA A 366 6.47 -2.82 11.55
CA ALA A 366 7.91 -2.69 11.71
C ALA A 366 8.56 -1.66 10.77
N ALA A 367 7.87 -1.27 9.70
CA ALA A 367 8.42 -0.45 8.63
C ALA A 367 8.36 1.04 8.99
N ARG A 368 9.45 1.75 8.71
CA ARG A 368 9.52 3.22 8.82
C ARG A 368 10.08 3.80 7.53
N TYR A 369 9.66 5.00 7.16
CA TYR A 369 10.23 5.73 6.04
C TYR A 369 10.95 6.98 6.51
N HIS A 370 12.13 7.24 5.97
CA HIS A 370 12.86 8.49 6.19
C HIS A 370 13.29 9.07 4.83
N PRO A 371 13.08 10.37 4.55
CA PRO A 371 13.39 10.95 3.24
C PRO A 371 14.86 10.78 2.82
N ALA A 372 15.80 10.80 3.77
CA ALA A 372 17.23 10.70 3.46
C ALA A 372 17.75 9.26 3.29
N SER A 373 17.13 8.28 3.94
CA SER A 373 17.63 6.89 4.00
C SER A 373 16.65 5.87 3.42
N GLY A 374 15.46 6.32 3.00
CA GLY A 374 14.41 5.48 2.45
C GLY A 374 13.72 4.62 3.50
N LEU A 375 13.36 3.41 3.09
CA LEU A 375 12.70 2.42 3.95
C LEU A 375 13.69 1.86 4.98
N GLY A 376 13.30 1.89 6.24
CA GLY A 376 14.01 1.27 7.35
C GLY A 376 13.08 0.39 8.20
N TRP A 377 13.67 -0.26 9.19
CA TRP A 377 12.96 -1.17 10.10
C TRP A 377 13.13 -0.73 11.56
N SER A 378 12.07 -0.83 12.34
CA SER A 378 12.01 -0.60 13.78
C SER A 378 11.01 -1.57 14.39
N TYR A 379 11.50 -2.64 15.00
CA TYR A 379 10.63 -3.69 15.53
C TYR A 379 9.88 -3.30 16.80
N LEU A 380 10.16 -2.12 17.39
CA LEU A 380 9.48 -1.58 18.57
C LEU A 380 7.95 -1.61 18.46
N TRP A 381 7.42 -1.34 17.26
CA TRP A 381 5.98 -1.28 16.98
C TRP A 381 5.43 -2.56 16.34
N SER A 382 6.21 -3.64 16.35
CA SER A 382 5.84 -4.95 15.76
C SER A 382 5.22 -5.92 16.75
N LEU A 383 4.83 -5.42 17.92
CA LEU A 383 4.16 -6.20 18.97
C LEU A 383 2.66 -5.88 18.98
N GLY A 384 1.87 -6.80 19.52
CA GLY A 384 0.46 -6.58 19.80
C GLY A 384 -0.48 -6.83 18.63
N ALA A 385 -1.55 -6.04 18.54
CA ALA A 385 -2.64 -6.20 17.59
C ALA A 385 -2.20 -5.87 16.15
N THR A 386 -1.35 -6.71 15.58
CA THR A 386 -0.82 -6.56 14.22
C THR A 386 -0.74 -7.92 13.55
N PRO A 387 -1.28 -8.06 12.31
CA PRO A 387 -1.09 -9.28 11.52
C PRO A 387 0.29 -9.32 10.85
N PHE A 388 1.15 -8.32 11.09
CA PHE A 388 2.43 -8.19 10.42
C PHE A 388 3.58 -8.81 11.21
N GLY A 389 4.46 -9.50 10.48
CA GLY A 389 5.73 -9.97 10.98
C GLY A 389 5.64 -11.12 12.00
N PRO A 390 6.80 -11.61 12.47
CA PRO A 390 6.87 -12.84 13.26
C PRO A 390 6.85 -12.63 14.78
N LEU A 391 6.76 -11.37 15.23
CA LEU A 391 6.77 -11.00 16.64
C LEU A 391 5.37 -10.93 17.25
N SER A 392 4.32 -10.82 16.44
CA SER A 392 2.94 -11.00 16.89
C SER A 392 2.36 -12.26 16.29
N SER A 393 1.41 -12.90 16.98
CA SER A 393 0.55 -13.97 16.46
C SER A 393 -0.90 -13.55 16.24
N MET A 394 -1.21 -12.28 16.52
CA MET A 394 -2.58 -11.80 16.51
C MET A 394 -3.09 -11.61 15.08
N GLN A 395 -4.37 -11.94 14.88
CA GLN A 395 -5.12 -11.59 13.67
C GLN A 395 -5.87 -10.26 13.85
N ALA A 396 -5.71 -9.63 15.02
CA ALA A 396 -6.24 -8.31 15.32
C ALA A 396 -5.46 -7.24 14.55
N VAL A 397 -6.14 -6.13 14.27
CA VAL A 397 -5.60 -4.97 13.58
C VAL A 397 -5.66 -3.78 14.53
N SER A 398 -4.54 -3.10 14.71
CA SER A 398 -4.45 -1.93 15.59
C SER A 398 -5.24 -0.76 15.01
N GLY A 399 -5.69 0.14 15.87
CA GLY A 399 -6.36 1.36 15.43
C GLY A 399 -5.51 2.20 14.46
N SER A 400 -4.18 2.23 14.66
CA SER A 400 -3.25 2.91 13.74
C SER A 400 -3.23 2.32 12.33
N VAL A 401 -3.31 0.99 12.21
CA VAL A 401 -3.40 0.32 10.91
C VAL A 401 -4.76 0.59 10.26
N ALA A 402 -5.84 0.58 11.05
CA ALA A 402 -7.18 0.92 10.56
C ALA A 402 -7.25 2.35 9.98
N GLU A 403 -6.72 3.34 10.71
CA GLU A 403 -6.64 4.72 10.22
C GLU A 403 -5.73 4.86 8.99
N ALA A 404 -4.64 4.09 8.94
CA ALA A 404 -3.75 4.07 7.78
C ALA A 404 -4.48 3.63 6.51
N VAL A 405 -5.38 2.64 6.58
CA VAL A 405 -6.21 2.21 5.45
C VAL A 405 -6.96 3.40 4.89
N GLY A 406 -7.82 4.05 5.68
CA GLY A 406 -8.67 5.15 5.20
C GLY A 406 -7.86 6.32 4.62
N ARG A 407 -6.77 6.70 5.31
CA ARG A 407 -5.87 7.76 4.85
C ARG A 407 -5.21 7.42 3.51
N ASN A 408 -4.67 6.21 3.40
CA ASN A 408 -3.98 5.75 2.20
C ASN A 408 -4.90 5.79 0.97
N LEU A 409 -6.16 5.39 1.14
CA LEU A 409 -7.16 5.45 0.07
C LEU A 409 -7.42 6.87 -0.40
N ALA A 410 -7.63 7.78 0.54
CA ALA A 410 -7.85 9.19 0.23
C ALA A 410 -6.64 9.80 -0.50
N VAL A 411 -5.41 9.49 -0.06
CA VAL A 411 -4.18 10.00 -0.66
C VAL A 411 -3.98 9.47 -2.08
N VAL A 412 -4.13 8.17 -2.32
CA VAL A 412 -3.95 7.58 -3.65
C VAL A 412 -5.05 8.02 -4.62
N GLU A 413 -6.30 8.12 -4.15
CA GLU A 413 -7.38 8.65 -4.97
C GLU A 413 -7.12 10.11 -5.35
N LEU A 414 -6.70 10.94 -4.38
CA LEU A 414 -6.35 12.34 -4.64
C LEU A 414 -5.21 12.45 -5.66
N ASP A 415 -4.12 11.69 -5.48
CA ASP A 415 -2.99 11.68 -6.41
C ASP A 415 -3.42 11.25 -7.80
N HIS A 416 -4.25 10.21 -7.91
CA HIS A 416 -4.78 9.75 -9.19
C HIS A 416 -5.58 10.85 -9.91
N GLN A 417 -6.52 11.50 -9.22
CA GLN A 417 -7.35 12.54 -9.82
C GLN A 417 -6.55 13.81 -10.15
N ALA A 418 -5.61 14.20 -9.28
CA ALA A 418 -4.72 15.33 -9.53
C ALA A 418 -3.79 15.06 -10.71
N GLY A 419 -3.26 13.84 -10.80
CA GLY A 419 -2.42 13.35 -11.88
C GLY A 419 -3.12 13.41 -13.23
N ARG A 420 -4.40 13.01 -13.31
CA ARG A 420 -5.24 13.13 -14.51
C ARG A 420 -5.35 14.57 -15.00
N ILE A 421 -5.71 15.49 -14.11
CA ILE A 421 -5.83 16.92 -14.43
C ILE A 421 -4.48 17.47 -14.89
N ALA A 422 -3.41 17.20 -14.13
CA ALA A 422 -2.07 17.64 -14.45
C ALA A 422 -1.58 17.10 -15.81
N ALA A 423 -1.90 15.85 -16.16
CA ALA A 423 -1.56 15.27 -17.44
C ALA A 423 -2.19 16.03 -18.62
N VAL A 424 -3.49 16.33 -18.54
CA VAL A 424 -4.19 17.11 -19.57
C VAL A 424 -3.60 18.52 -19.69
N LEU A 425 -3.35 19.20 -18.57
CA LEU A 425 -2.76 20.54 -18.58
C LEU A 425 -1.35 20.54 -19.17
N ARG A 426 -0.50 19.55 -18.82
CA ARG A 426 0.83 19.39 -19.41
C ARG A 426 0.75 19.13 -20.91
N ALA A 427 -0.19 18.29 -21.36
CA ALA A 427 -0.38 18.02 -22.78
C ALA A 427 -0.77 19.30 -23.55
N LEU A 428 -1.74 20.06 -23.04
CA LEU A 428 -2.14 21.34 -23.64
C LEU A 428 -1.03 22.39 -23.62
N SER A 429 -0.25 22.46 -22.53
CA SER A 429 0.92 23.34 -22.45
C SER A 429 1.96 23.01 -23.51
N ARG A 430 2.19 21.73 -23.84
CA ARG A 430 3.09 21.32 -24.94
C ARG A 430 2.59 21.74 -26.33
N LEU A 431 1.28 21.84 -26.52
CA LEU A 431 0.67 22.31 -27.77
C LEU A 431 0.71 23.84 -27.92
N SER A 432 1.06 24.56 -26.85
CA SER A 432 1.16 26.01 -26.84
C SER A 432 2.57 26.48 -27.19
N PRO A 433 2.75 27.44 -28.12
CA PRO A 433 4.06 27.98 -28.47
C PRO A 433 4.84 28.59 -27.29
N LYS A 434 4.13 28.98 -26.22
CA LYS A 434 4.71 29.61 -25.01
C LYS A 434 4.60 28.74 -23.76
N GLY A 435 4.18 27.48 -23.87
CA GLY A 435 4.01 26.58 -22.72
C GLY A 435 2.77 26.85 -21.86
N ASP A 436 1.91 27.81 -22.23
CA ASP A 436 0.69 28.16 -21.50
C ASP A 436 -0.53 27.44 -22.11
N TRP A 437 -1.14 26.52 -21.35
CA TRP A 437 -2.31 25.76 -21.78
C TRP A 437 -3.48 26.67 -22.17
N LYS A 438 -3.61 27.87 -21.60
CA LYS A 438 -4.71 28.80 -21.93
C LYS A 438 -4.63 29.23 -23.40
N GLN A 439 -3.43 29.35 -23.94
CA GLN A 439 -3.20 29.74 -25.33
C GLN A 439 -3.47 28.59 -26.31
N ALA A 440 -3.29 27.34 -25.86
CA ALA A 440 -3.66 26.15 -26.63
C ALA A 440 -5.18 25.97 -26.77
N VAL A 441 -5.99 26.65 -25.95
CA VAL A 441 -7.46 26.61 -26.01
C VAL A 441 -8.00 27.93 -26.59
N PRO A 442 -8.12 28.08 -27.93
CA PRO A 442 -8.52 29.34 -28.55
C PRO A 442 -9.99 29.72 -28.26
N ARG A 443 -10.85 28.73 -28.05
CA ARG A 443 -12.27 28.93 -27.71
C ARG A 443 -12.45 29.45 -26.29
N LYS A 444 -12.94 30.69 -26.15
CA LYS A 444 -13.13 31.36 -24.85
C LYS A 444 -14.10 30.61 -23.93
N ASP A 445 -15.18 30.04 -24.47
CA ASP A 445 -16.18 29.29 -23.71
C ASP A 445 -15.60 28.01 -23.10
N VAL A 446 -14.85 27.23 -23.88
CA VAL A 446 -14.17 26.01 -23.42
C VAL A 446 -13.10 26.37 -22.38
N ARG A 447 -12.31 27.42 -22.63
CA ARG A 447 -11.28 27.90 -21.70
C ARG A 447 -11.87 28.31 -20.36
N ALA A 448 -12.98 29.05 -20.35
CA ALA A 448 -13.66 29.47 -19.13
C ALA A 448 -14.20 28.28 -18.33
N ARG A 449 -14.82 27.29 -19.01
CA ARG A 449 -15.28 26.05 -18.37
C ARG A 449 -14.12 25.27 -17.74
N MET A 450 -13.00 25.13 -18.46
CA MET A 450 -11.81 24.45 -17.94
C MET A 450 -11.23 25.20 -16.73
N TRP A 451 -11.09 26.52 -16.81
CA TRP A 451 -10.60 27.35 -15.70
C TRP A 451 -11.45 27.20 -14.45
N ALA A 452 -12.78 27.23 -14.59
CA ALA A 452 -13.70 27.03 -13.47
C ALA A 452 -13.52 25.64 -12.82
N ARG A 453 -13.33 24.59 -13.64
CA ARG A 453 -13.09 23.22 -13.15
C ARG A 453 -11.76 23.07 -12.44
N ILE A 454 -10.71 23.74 -12.92
CA ILE A 454 -9.40 23.76 -12.26
C ILE A 454 -9.52 24.44 -10.90
N ASN A 455 -10.17 25.61 -10.81
CA ASN A 455 -10.34 26.30 -9.53
C ASN A 455 -11.15 25.44 -8.53
N LEU A 456 -12.20 24.77 -8.99
CA LEU A 456 -12.99 23.87 -8.15
C LEU A 456 -12.17 22.66 -7.68
N ALA A 457 -11.34 22.08 -8.55
CA ALA A 457 -10.43 21.00 -8.19
C ALA A 457 -9.38 21.45 -7.15
N THR A 458 -8.84 22.66 -7.27
CA THR A 458 -7.92 23.24 -6.27
C THR A 458 -8.58 23.38 -4.91
N LEU A 459 -9.82 23.91 -4.87
CA LEU A 459 -10.58 24.00 -3.61
C LEU A 459 -10.82 22.62 -2.99
N LYS A 460 -11.19 21.62 -3.80
CA LYS A 460 -11.37 20.24 -3.32
C LYS A 460 -10.09 19.66 -2.75
N LEU A 461 -8.94 19.94 -3.36
CA LEU A 461 -7.64 19.52 -2.86
C LEU A 461 -7.35 20.09 -1.46
N GLU A 462 -7.62 21.38 -1.25
CA GLU A 462 -7.47 22.02 0.08
C GLU A 462 -8.42 21.41 1.12
N LEU A 463 -9.66 21.11 0.72
CA LEU A 463 -10.64 20.44 1.60
C LEU A 463 -10.21 19.01 1.97
N VAL A 464 -9.64 18.26 1.03
CA VAL A 464 -9.07 16.93 1.31
C VAL A 464 -7.92 17.03 2.29
N GLN A 465 -7.00 17.99 2.10
CA GLN A 465 -5.88 18.22 3.01
C GLN A 465 -6.37 18.55 4.43
N ALA A 466 -7.37 19.43 4.55
CA ALA A 466 -7.96 19.78 5.84
C ALA A 466 -8.62 18.56 6.51
N ALA A 467 -9.40 17.77 5.76
CA ALA A 467 -10.03 16.55 6.28
C ALA A 467 -8.99 15.50 6.75
N LEU A 468 -7.93 15.27 5.97
CA LEU A 468 -6.84 14.36 6.34
C LEU A 468 -6.09 14.83 7.60
N SER A 469 -5.83 16.14 7.72
CA SER A 469 -5.18 16.71 8.91
C SER A 469 -5.99 16.53 10.19
N GLN A 470 -7.31 16.37 10.05
CA GLN A 470 -8.25 16.13 11.13
C GLN A 470 -8.62 14.65 11.28
N GLY A 471 -7.91 13.74 10.57
CA GLY A 471 -8.18 12.31 10.56
C GLY A 471 -9.57 11.91 10.05
N ARG A 472 -10.29 12.81 9.36
CA ARG A 472 -11.59 12.53 8.74
C ARG A 472 -11.38 11.83 7.39
N ASN A 473 -10.83 10.62 7.46
CA ASN A 473 -10.37 9.85 6.31
C ASN A 473 -11.50 9.51 5.32
N GLY A 474 -12.69 9.18 5.81
CA GLY A 474 -13.86 8.92 4.97
C GLY A 474 -14.34 10.16 4.19
N ASP A 475 -14.35 11.33 4.83
CA ASP A 475 -14.66 12.61 4.17
C ASP A 475 -13.62 12.95 3.11
N ALA A 476 -12.33 12.80 3.45
CA ALA A 476 -11.23 13.02 2.54
C ALA A 476 -11.35 12.15 1.27
N LEU A 477 -11.59 10.84 1.44
CA LEU A 477 -11.79 9.92 0.32
C LEU A 477 -13.00 10.33 -0.55
N ARG A 478 -14.13 10.68 0.08
CA ARG A 478 -15.32 11.12 -0.63
C ARG A 478 -15.07 12.38 -1.46
N ILE A 479 -14.39 13.39 -0.90
CA ILE A 479 -14.08 14.63 -1.62
C ILE A 479 -13.07 14.36 -2.75
N ALA A 480 -12.07 13.51 -2.52
CA ALA A 480 -11.12 13.10 -3.55
C ALA A 480 -11.83 12.42 -4.74
N ARG A 481 -12.76 11.49 -4.49
CA ARG A 481 -13.60 10.88 -5.53
C ARG A 481 -14.45 11.90 -6.29
N LEU A 482 -15.02 12.89 -5.58
CA LEU A 482 -15.77 13.99 -6.21
C LEU A 482 -14.90 14.88 -7.12
N MET A 483 -13.58 14.93 -6.90
CA MET A 483 -12.65 15.61 -7.80
C MET A 483 -12.56 14.91 -9.17
N GLY A 484 -12.88 13.61 -9.23
CA GLY A 484 -12.97 12.85 -10.47
C GLY A 484 -13.99 13.40 -11.47
N HIS A 485 -15.06 14.05 -11.02
CA HIS A 485 -15.99 14.76 -11.91
C HIS A 485 -15.34 15.95 -12.61
N ASP A 486 -14.45 16.67 -11.93
CA ASP A 486 -13.72 17.80 -12.50
C ASP A 486 -12.64 17.33 -13.47
N ALA A 487 -11.90 16.27 -13.10
CA ALA A 487 -10.94 15.61 -13.98
C ALA A 487 -11.62 15.16 -15.29
N ALA A 488 -12.73 14.43 -15.19
CA ALA A 488 -13.48 13.97 -16.36
C ALA A 488 -14.08 15.12 -17.20
N ALA A 489 -14.46 16.24 -16.58
CA ALA A 489 -14.96 17.41 -17.31
C ALA A 489 -13.84 18.13 -18.08
N ILE A 490 -12.65 18.22 -17.49
CA ILE A 490 -11.44 18.78 -18.12
C ILE A 490 -10.99 17.90 -19.29
N GLU A 491 -10.93 16.58 -19.10
CA GLU A 491 -10.61 15.61 -20.17
C GLU A 491 -11.60 15.69 -21.33
N ARG A 492 -12.91 15.69 -21.04
CA ARG A 492 -13.94 15.85 -22.08
C ARG A 492 -13.80 17.17 -22.84
N SER A 493 -13.46 18.25 -22.15
CA SER A 493 -13.19 19.55 -22.79
C SER A 493 -11.97 19.49 -23.69
N ALA A 494 -10.92 18.75 -23.31
CA ALA A 494 -9.73 18.55 -24.13
C ALA A 494 -10.02 17.71 -25.38
N LEU A 495 -10.78 16.62 -25.26
CA LEU A 495 -11.19 15.79 -26.41
C LEU A 495 -12.06 16.55 -27.42
N GLN A 496 -12.92 17.46 -26.94
CA GLN A 496 -13.69 18.35 -27.83
C GLN A 496 -12.80 19.30 -28.63
N LEU A 497 -11.66 19.71 -28.07
CA LEU A 497 -10.69 20.55 -28.79
C LEU A 497 -9.94 19.73 -29.84
N GLU A 498 -9.54 18.51 -29.52
CA GLU A 498 -8.89 17.59 -30.46
C GLU A 498 -9.77 17.29 -31.67
N SER A 499 -11.01 16.86 -31.45
CA SER A 499 -11.97 16.59 -32.53
C SER A 499 -12.23 17.83 -33.40
N ALA A 500 -12.31 19.02 -32.81
CA ALA A 500 -12.46 20.26 -33.57
C ALA A 500 -11.19 20.63 -34.37
N LEU A 501 -10.00 20.29 -33.87
CA LEU A 501 -8.73 20.46 -34.59
C LEU A 501 -8.64 19.48 -35.75
N VAL A 502 -8.90 18.19 -35.52
CA VAL A 502 -8.89 17.13 -36.55
C VAL A 502 -9.86 17.48 -37.68
N ALA A 503 -11.10 17.85 -37.36
CA ALA A 503 -12.09 18.29 -38.37
C ALA A 503 -11.60 19.50 -39.17
N LYS A 504 -10.90 20.44 -38.54
CA LYS A 504 -10.32 21.61 -39.22
C LYS A 504 -9.16 21.23 -40.14
N TYR A 505 -8.35 20.23 -39.79
CA TYR A 505 -7.26 19.74 -40.61
C TYR A 505 -7.75 18.86 -41.78
N GLU A 506 -8.76 18.02 -41.56
CA GLU A 506 -9.42 17.24 -42.63
C GLU A 506 -10.09 18.15 -43.66
N CYS A 507 -10.79 19.21 -43.23
CA CYS A 507 -11.36 20.21 -44.14
C CYS A 507 -10.30 21.03 -44.90
N ARG A 508 -9.05 21.09 -44.40
CA ARG A 508 -7.92 21.76 -45.07
C ARG A 508 -7.16 20.84 -46.03
N GLY A 509 -7.39 19.53 -45.95
CA GLY A 509 -6.98 18.54 -46.94
C GLY A 509 -7.90 18.46 -48.16
N GLY A 510 -9.03 19.17 -48.14
CA GLY A 510 -9.85 19.42 -49.33
C GLY A 510 -9.04 20.25 -50.33
N THR A 511 -8.77 19.66 -51.51
CA THR A 511 -7.96 20.20 -52.60
C THR A 511 -8.19 21.70 -52.82
N ASP A 512 -7.21 22.51 -52.42
CA ASP A 512 -7.15 23.92 -52.81
C ASP A 512 -6.89 23.97 -54.32
N TRP A 513 -7.95 24.12 -55.11
CA TRP A 513 -7.88 24.11 -56.57
C TRP A 513 -6.91 25.18 -57.12
N MET A 514 -6.63 26.24 -56.35
CA MET A 514 -5.64 27.26 -56.70
C MET A 514 -4.20 26.69 -56.71
N ALA A 515 -3.89 25.70 -55.88
CA ALA A 515 -2.58 25.04 -55.84
C ALA A 515 -2.34 24.11 -57.05
N LEU A 516 -3.39 23.67 -57.73
CA LEU A 516 -3.33 22.82 -58.94
C LEU A 516 -3.24 23.65 -60.23
N VAL A 517 -3.73 24.90 -60.22
CA VAL A 517 -3.79 25.77 -61.43
C VAL A 517 -2.52 26.61 -61.60
N TRP A 518 -1.82 26.96 -60.52
CA TRP A 518 -0.61 27.80 -60.60
C TRP A 518 0.65 27.11 -61.15
N PRO A 519 0.94 25.83 -60.86
CA PRO A 519 2.10 25.14 -61.44
C PRO A 519 2.09 25.02 -62.98
N PRO A 520 0.98 24.68 -63.67
CA PRO A 520 0.97 24.56 -65.12
C PRO A 520 1.02 25.91 -65.85
N ALA A 521 0.48 26.99 -65.25
CA ALA A 521 0.54 28.32 -65.86
C ALA A 521 1.97 28.92 -65.85
N ALA A 522 2.69 28.79 -64.73
CA ALA A 522 4.06 29.28 -64.61
C ALA A 522 5.04 28.50 -65.50
N SER A 523 4.83 27.19 -65.65
CA SER A 523 5.65 26.35 -66.53
C SER A 523 5.37 26.61 -68.02
N MET A 524 4.12 26.89 -68.42
CA MET A 524 3.82 27.33 -69.79
C MET A 524 4.47 28.67 -70.14
N VAL A 525 4.44 29.66 -69.24
CA VAL A 525 5.10 30.95 -69.47
C VAL A 525 6.61 30.78 -69.61
N ALA A 526 7.24 29.92 -68.79
CA ALA A 526 8.67 29.62 -68.90
C ALA A 526 9.04 28.94 -70.23
N VAL A 527 8.21 28.01 -70.72
CA VAL A 527 8.43 27.33 -72.01
C VAL A 527 8.27 28.31 -73.18
N VAL A 528 7.25 29.17 -73.17
CA VAL A 528 7.06 30.19 -74.22
C VAL A 528 8.21 31.20 -74.21
N ALA A 529 8.67 31.65 -73.05
CA ALA A 529 9.82 32.54 -72.94
C ALA A 529 11.12 31.87 -73.45
N ALA A 530 11.34 30.60 -73.13
CA ALA A 530 12.49 29.83 -73.61
C ALA A 530 12.47 29.63 -75.13
N LEU A 531 11.30 29.30 -75.70
CA LEU A 531 11.11 29.18 -77.15
C LEU A 531 11.30 30.53 -77.86
N TRP A 532 10.78 31.62 -77.30
CA TRP A 532 10.95 32.97 -77.84
C TRP A 532 12.43 33.37 -77.85
N TRP A 533 13.15 33.14 -76.76
CA TRP A 533 14.58 33.45 -76.67
C TRP A 533 15.42 32.60 -77.63
N ARG A 534 15.10 31.30 -77.76
CA ARG A 534 15.76 30.39 -78.71
C ARG A 534 15.52 30.83 -80.17
N SER A 535 14.30 31.25 -80.52
CA SER A 535 13.99 31.76 -81.86
C SER A 535 14.77 33.03 -82.22
N ARG A 536 15.00 33.94 -81.25
CA ARG A 536 15.83 35.13 -81.46
C ARG A 536 17.32 34.80 -81.53
N GLY A 537 17.78 33.80 -80.78
CA GLY A 537 19.14 33.29 -80.85
C GLY A 537 19.50 32.72 -82.23
N GLU A 538 18.56 32.01 -82.86
CA GLU A 538 18.76 31.49 -84.21
C GLU A 538 18.68 32.55 -85.30
N ARG A 539 17.80 33.55 -85.18
CA ARG A 539 17.81 34.72 -86.10
C ARG A 539 19.14 35.45 -86.08
N LYS A 540 19.70 35.74 -84.91
CA LYS A 540 21.02 36.38 -84.80
C LYS A 540 22.16 35.53 -85.37
N ARG A 541 22.05 34.20 -85.31
CA ARG A 541 23.04 33.28 -85.92
C ARG A 541 22.87 33.15 -87.43
N ALA A 542 21.65 33.30 -87.95
CA ALA A 542 21.37 33.35 -89.39
C ALA A 542 21.89 34.66 -90.01
N ASP A 543 21.66 35.80 -89.34
CA ASP A 543 22.17 37.11 -89.79
C ASP A 543 23.71 37.15 -89.76
N ALA A 544 24.34 36.58 -88.72
CA ALA A 544 25.81 36.47 -88.64
C ALA A 544 26.45 35.48 -89.63
N ARG A 545 25.67 34.61 -90.30
CA ARG A 545 26.13 33.75 -91.39
C ARG A 545 26.07 34.43 -92.77
N TYR A 546 25.23 35.44 -92.92
CA TYR A 546 25.16 36.23 -94.15
C TYR A 546 26.32 37.24 -94.27
N ASP A 547 26.84 37.75 -93.15
CA ASP A 547 28.00 38.68 -93.12
C ASP A 547 29.38 38.00 -93.31
N LYS A 548 29.44 36.71 -93.67
CA LYS A 548 30.69 35.97 -93.94
C LYS A 548 30.80 35.42 -95.36
N ILE A 549 29.90 35.78 -96.27
CA ILE A 549 29.92 35.37 -97.68
C ILE A 549 30.01 36.58 -98.64
N TYR A 550 30.31 37.78 -98.13
CA TYR A 550 30.76 38.92 -98.94
C TYR A 550 31.99 39.59 -98.35
#